data_AF-A0A6B2KWE8-F1
#
_entry.id   AF-A0A6B2KWE8-F1
#
_cell.length_a   1.000
_cell.length_b   1.000
_cell.length_c   1.000
_cell.angle_alpha   90.00
_cell.angle_beta   90.00
_cell.angle_gamma   90.00
#
_symmetry.space_group_name_H-M   'P 1'
#
loop_
_entity.id
_entity.type
_entity.pdbx_description
1 polymer ?
#
loop_
_entity_poly.entity_id
_entity_poly.type
_entity_poly.pdbx_seq_one_letter_code
_entity_poly.pdbx_strand_id
1 'polypeptide(L)'
;MKDGKLTKSTFECISSLSKVASFLDPDHYVIYDSRAIYTLNWLLFNLENEAALFPQPNGRSSDLAKFDMQTIFRLSKKKISYRSYKNAYHDYCNIVKHLNEEVFGEGSKPYLLEMLLFMVAPRWTVGSIEKSVTVNIENVA
;
A
#
# COMPACT_ATOMS: atom_id res chain seq x y z
N MET A 1 3.62 -5.44 20.66
CA MET A 1 3.31 -6.81 20.18
C MET A 1 2.72 -7.61 21.33
N LYS A 2 1.67 -8.40 21.08
CA LYS A 2 1.17 -9.40 22.03
C LYS A 2 1.06 -10.71 21.26
N ASP A 3 1.72 -11.76 21.73
CA ASP A 3 1.71 -13.10 21.12
C ASP A 3 2.15 -13.13 19.64
N GLY A 4 3.19 -12.35 19.29
CA GLY A 4 3.70 -12.28 17.91
C GLY A 4 2.82 -11.48 16.94
N LYS A 5 1.69 -10.92 17.39
CA LYS A 5 0.76 -10.14 16.57
C LYS A 5 0.84 -8.64 16.86
N LEU A 6 0.69 -7.84 15.82
CA LEU A 6 0.63 -6.38 15.94
C LEU A 6 -0.72 -5.96 16.54
N THR A 7 -0.68 -5.09 17.56
CA THR A 7 -1.89 -4.39 18.05
C THR A 7 -2.18 -3.19 17.15
N LYS A 8 -3.40 -2.65 17.18
CA LYS A 8 -3.75 -1.43 16.44
C LYS A 8 -2.81 -0.26 16.77
N SER A 9 -2.49 -0.06 18.06
CA SER A 9 -1.51 0.93 18.51
C SER A 9 -0.09 0.66 18.01
N THR A 10 0.31 -0.61 17.88
CA THR A 10 1.62 -0.95 17.28
C THR A 10 1.61 -0.61 15.79
N PHE A 11 0.48 -0.84 15.11
CA PHE A 11 0.34 -0.54 13.68
C PHE A 11 0.35 0.96 13.40
N GLU A 12 -0.15 1.81 14.29
CA GLU A 12 -0.04 3.28 14.14
C GLU A 12 1.43 3.73 14.06
N CYS A 13 2.35 3.01 14.71
CA CYS A 13 3.79 3.23 14.65
C CYS A 13 4.51 2.39 13.58
N ILE A 14 3.78 1.68 12.70
CA ILE A 14 4.38 0.69 11.78
C ILE A 14 5.39 1.30 10.82
N SER A 15 5.19 2.56 10.38
CA SER A 15 6.14 3.22 9.49
C SER A 15 7.53 3.36 10.13
N SER A 16 7.61 3.58 11.45
CA SER A 16 8.90 3.65 12.14
C SER A 16 9.45 2.27 12.47
N LEU A 17 8.59 1.35 12.93
CA LEU A 17 9.01 -0.01 13.28
C LEU A 17 9.51 -0.81 12.08
N SER A 18 8.85 -0.67 10.93
CA SER A 18 9.26 -1.34 9.68
C SER A 18 10.62 -0.86 9.18
N LYS A 19 11.00 0.40 9.42
CA LYS A 19 12.36 0.89 9.13
C LYS A 19 13.38 0.12 9.94
N VAL A 20 13.21 0.06 11.25
CA VAL A 20 14.11 -0.69 12.14
C VAL A 20 14.19 -2.15 11.71
N ALA A 21 13.05 -2.80 11.45
CA ALA A 21 13.01 -4.19 10.98
C ALA A 21 13.77 -4.38 9.66
N SER A 22 13.58 -3.48 8.68
CA SER A 22 14.27 -3.55 7.38
C SER A 22 15.78 -3.35 7.48
N PHE A 23 16.28 -2.65 8.51
CA PHE A 23 17.72 -2.55 8.76
C PHE A 23 18.27 -3.75 9.52
N LEU A 24 17.47 -4.36 10.41
CA LEU A 24 17.87 -5.54 11.17
C LEU A 24 17.90 -6.82 10.31
N ASP A 25 16.94 -6.97 9.40
CA ASP A 25 16.84 -8.12 8.50
C ASP A 25 16.27 -7.68 7.12
N PRO A 26 17.12 -7.11 6.25
CA PRO A 26 16.72 -6.58 4.93
C PRO A 26 16.27 -7.65 3.93
N ASP A 27 16.53 -8.94 4.21
CA ASP A 27 16.16 -10.05 3.34
C ASP A 27 14.72 -10.53 3.58
N HIS A 28 14.11 -10.11 4.68
CA HIS A 28 12.75 -10.50 5.08
C HIS A 28 11.81 -9.31 5.30
N TYR A 29 12.34 -8.13 5.61
CA TYR A 29 11.52 -6.97 5.95
C TYR A 29 11.80 -5.75 5.07
N VAL A 30 10.71 -5.06 4.74
CA VAL A 30 10.72 -3.82 3.94
C VAL A 30 9.94 -2.73 4.64
N ILE A 31 10.17 -1.48 4.25
CA ILE A 31 9.52 -0.33 4.89
C ILE A 31 8.04 -0.29 4.52
N TYR A 32 7.18 -0.15 5.54
CA TYR A 32 5.74 0.02 5.38
C TYR A 32 5.40 1.51 5.31
N ASP A 33 5.76 2.16 4.19
CA ASP A 33 5.50 3.59 3.96
C ASP A 33 4.11 3.84 3.36
N SER A 34 3.49 4.96 3.75
CA SER A 34 2.18 5.37 3.23
C SER A 34 2.11 5.45 1.70
N ARG A 35 3.21 5.81 1.01
CA ARG A 35 3.25 5.89 -0.46
C ARG A 35 3.35 4.53 -1.13
N ALA A 36 4.19 3.65 -0.59
CA ALA A 36 4.31 2.29 -1.12
C ALA A 36 2.96 1.56 -1.00
N ILE A 37 2.29 1.70 0.14
CA ILE A 37 0.95 1.12 0.37
C ILE A 37 -0.12 1.77 -0.53
N TYR A 38 -0.04 3.09 -0.76
CA TYR A 38 -0.92 3.78 -1.70
C TYR A 38 -0.82 3.18 -3.10
N THR A 39 0.40 3.07 -3.65
CA THR A 39 0.63 2.45 -4.97
C THR A 39 0.16 1.00 -5.01
N LEU A 40 0.51 0.19 -4.01
CA LEU A 40 0.11 -1.22 -3.99
C LEU A 40 -1.40 -1.39 -3.94
N ASN A 41 -2.10 -0.59 -3.12
CA ASN A 41 -3.56 -0.62 -3.05
C ASN A 41 -4.21 -0.21 -4.36
N TRP A 42 -3.66 0.78 -5.07
CA TRP A 42 -4.13 1.14 -6.41
C TRP A 42 -4.05 -0.03 -7.38
N LEU A 43 -2.88 -0.70 -7.41
CA LEU A 43 -2.66 -1.84 -8.30
C LEU A 43 -3.64 -2.98 -7.99
N LEU A 44 -3.75 -3.37 -6.72
CA LEU A 44 -4.67 -4.43 -6.29
C LEU A 44 -6.12 -4.08 -6.63
N PHE A 45 -6.55 -2.85 -6.41
CA PHE A 45 -7.90 -2.38 -6.73
C PHE A 45 -8.23 -2.46 -8.24
N ASN A 46 -7.23 -2.29 -9.10
CA ASN A 46 -7.41 -2.34 -10.56
C ASN A 46 -7.33 -3.77 -11.11
N LEU A 47 -6.55 -4.65 -10.50
CA LEU A 47 -6.33 -6.01 -10.98
C LEU A 47 -7.34 -7.04 -10.43
N GLU A 48 -7.85 -6.82 -9.22
CA GLU A 48 -8.74 -7.76 -8.53
C GLU A 48 -10.20 -7.29 -8.56
N ASN A 49 -11.13 -8.24 -8.71
CA ASN A 49 -12.57 -7.97 -8.59
C ASN A 49 -13.01 -7.82 -7.12
N GLU A 50 -12.36 -8.56 -6.21
CA GLU A 50 -12.51 -8.44 -4.76
C GLU A 50 -11.14 -8.26 -4.10
N ALA A 51 -10.68 -7.01 -3.99
CA ALA A 51 -9.36 -6.71 -3.48
C ALA A 51 -9.30 -6.73 -1.95
N ALA A 52 -8.38 -7.52 -1.38
CA ALA A 52 -7.99 -7.46 0.02
C ALA A 52 -6.82 -6.48 0.21
N LEU A 53 -7.19 -5.20 0.41
CA LEU A 53 -6.28 -4.06 0.46
C LEU A 53 -5.52 -3.98 1.80
N PHE A 54 -4.43 -3.23 1.78
CA PHE A 54 -3.57 -2.99 2.94
C PHE A 54 -3.99 -1.71 3.67
N PRO A 55 -4.08 -1.71 5.02
CA PRO A 55 -4.35 -0.49 5.76
C PRO A 55 -3.22 0.53 5.59
N GLN A 56 -3.53 1.68 5.00
CA GLN A 56 -2.53 2.72 4.77
C GLN A 56 -2.21 3.46 6.08
N PRO A 57 -0.94 3.60 6.47
CA PRO A 57 -0.56 4.45 7.59
C PRO A 57 -0.71 5.92 7.22
N ASN A 58 -0.86 6.80 8.21
CA ASN A 58 -0.99 8.24 7.98
C ASN A 58 0.24 8.78 7.21
N GLY A 59 0.00 9.27 6.00
CA GLY A 59 1.00 9.89 5.14
C GLY A 59 1.00 11.41 5.24
N ARG A 60 2.11 12.04 4.84
CA ARG A 60 2.26 13.51 4.77
C ARG A 60 2.38 14.04 3.34
N SER A 61 2.21 13.20 2.33
CA SER A 61 2.37 13.63 0.93
C SER A 61 1.16 14.45 0.48
N SER A 62 1.39 15.72 0.18
CA SER A 62 0.38 16.65 -0.33
C SER A 62 -0.20 16.21 -1.67
N ASP A 63 0.60 15.59 -2.54
CA ASP A 63 0.13 15.12 -3.85
C ASP A 63 -0.83 13.94 -3.73
N LEU A 64 -0.53 12.98 -2.85
CA LEU A 64 -1.44 11.86 -2.57
C LEU A 64 -2.69 12.33 -1.82
N ALA A 65 -2.57 13.36 -0.98
CA ALA A 65 -3.71 13.91 -0.25
C ALA A 65 -4.79 14.53 -1.15
N LYS A 66 -4.44 14.91 -2.40
CA LYS A 66 -5.41 15.38 -3.41
C LYS A 66 -6.38 14.28 -3.84
N PHE A 67 -5.95 13.02 -3.78
CA PHE A 67 -6.71 11.86 -4.24
C PHE A 67 -6.84 10.85 -3.11
N ASP A 68 -7.83 11.07 -2.24
CA ASP A 68 -8.17 10.10 -1.19
C ASP A 68 -8.69 8.79 -1.81
N MET A 69 -7.86 7.75 -1.73
CA MET A 69 -8.20 6.41 -2.21
C MET A 69 -9.44 5.84 -1.55
N GLN A 70 -9.69 6.13 -0.27
CA GLN A 70 -10.88 5.62 0.40
C GLN A 70 -12.15 6.12 -0.27
N THR A 71 -12.16 7.40 -0.62
CA THR A 71 -13.27 8.02 -1.34
C THR A 71 -13.44 7.40 -2.73
N ILE A 72 -12.34 7.24 -3.50
CA ILE A 72 -12.38 6.61 -4.82
C ILE A 72 -12.94 5.18 -4.74
N PHE A 73 -12.45 4.36 -3.81
CA PHE A 73 -12.89 2.97 -3.70
C PHE A 73 -14.37 2.87 -3.30
N ARG A 74 -14.85 3.75 -2.40
CA ARG A 74 -16.27 3.81 -2.02
C ARG A 74 -17.17 4.17 -3.19
N LEU A 75 -16.78 5.16 -4.00
CA LEU A 75 -17.55 5.62 -5.15
C LEU A 75 -17.54 4.61 -6.32
N SER A 76 -16.52 3.76 -6.39
CA SER A 76 -16.40 2.75 -7.46
C SER A 76 -17.44 1.62 -7.41
N LYS A 77 -18.13 1.45 -6.29
CA LYS A 77 -19.05 0.32 -6.01
C LYS A 77 -18.40 -1.08 -6.08
N LYS A 78 -17.07 -1.19 -6.25
CA LYS A 78 -16.36 -2.47 -6.12
C LYS A 78 -16.38 -2.93 -4.67
N LYS A 79 -16.47 -4.25 -4.48
CA LYS A 79 -16.37 -4.86 -3.15
C LYS A 79 -14.91 -4.88 -2.72
N ILE A 80 -14.61 -4.10 -1.69
CA ILE A 80 -13.26 -4.00 -1.11
C ILE A 80 -13.27 -4.53 0.32
N SER A 81 -12.16 -5.13 0.73
CA SER A 81 -11.91 -5.48 2.13
C SER A 81 -10.50 -5.05 2.53
N TYR A 82 -10.24 -4.97 3.83
CA TYR A 82 -8.93 -4.62 4.36
C TYR A 82 -8.34 -5.80 5.14
N ARG A 83 -7.06 -6.06 4.90
CA ARG A 83 -6.28 -7.01 5.69
C ARG A 83 -6.22 -6.55 7.14
N SER A 84 -6.23 -7.53 8.04
CA SER A 84 -6.14 -7.26 9.48
C SER A 84 -4.79 -6.63 9.81
N TYR A 85 -4.80 -5.57 10.61
CA TYR A 85 -3.60 -4.92 11.17
C TYR A 85 -2.62 -5.90 11.83
N LYS A 86 -3.11 -7.04 12.33
CA LYS A 86 -2.30 -8.08 12.97
C LYS A 86 -1.29 -8.73 12.02
N ASN A 87 -1.67 -8.87 10.74
CA ASN A 87 -0.91 -9.64 9.74
C ASN A 87 -0.48 -8.78 8.54
N ALA A 88 -1.12 -7.62 8.31
CA ALA A 88 -0.92 -6.81 7.12
C ALA A 88 0.55 -6.44 6.84
N TYR A 89 1.37 -6.24 7.87
CA TYR A 89 2.80 -5.98 7.68
C TYR A 89 3.57 -7.19 7.14
N HIS A 90 3.33 -8.38 7.70
CA HIS A 90 3.99 -9.61 7.26
C HIS A 90 3.50 -10.04 5.88
N ASP A 91 2.20 -9.93 5.62
CA ASP A 91 1.62 -10.15 4.29
C ASP A 91 2.25 -9.22 3.25
N TYR A 92 2.46 -7.95 3.60
CA TYR A 92 3.11 -6.98 2.72
C TYR A 92 4.56 -7.37 2.42
N CYS A 93 5.34 -7.73 3.44
CA CYS A 93 6.73 -8.16 3.24
C CYS A 93 6.81 -9.39 2.33
N ASN A 94 5.93 -10.37 2.51
CA ASN A 94 5.88 -11.58 1.69
C ASN A 94 5.55 -11.27 0.23
N ILE A 95 4.53 -10.44 -0.01
CA ILE A 95 4.15 -10.05 -1.39
C ILE A 95 5.28 -9.26 -2.04
N VAL A 96 5.88 -8.29 -1.34
CA VAL A 96 6.98 -7.50 -1.88
C VAL A 96 8.17 -8.39 -2.21
N LYS A 97 8.54 -9.33 -1.33
CA LYS A 97 9.64 -10.26 -1.58
C LYS A 97 9.39 -11.11 -2.83
N HIS A 98 8.21 -11.71 -2.94
CA HIS A 98 7.86 -12.54 -4.09
C HIS A 98 7.84 -11.75 -5.39
N LEU A 99 7.12 -10.63 -5.44
CA LEU A 99 7.03 -9.80 -6.64
C LEU A 99 8.37 -9.14 -7.00
N ASN A 100 9.23 -8.90 -6.02
CA ASN A 100 10.55 -8.33 -6.27
C ASN A 100 11.40 -9.27 -7.13
N GLU A 101 11.38 -10.56 -6.87
CA GLU A 101 12.11 -11.55 -7.68
C GLU A 101 11.55 -11.64 -9.11
N GLU A 102 10.23 -11.52 -9.27
CA GLU A 102 9.57 -11.48 -10.59
C GLU A 102 9.98 -10.24 -11.41
N VAL A 103 10.22 -9.10 -10.75
CA VAL A 103 10.53 -7.82 -11.42
C VAL A 103 12.03 -7.61 -11.63
N PHE A 104 12.86 -7.96 -10.63
CA PHE A 104 14.29 -7.64 -10.59
C PHE A 104 15.20 -8.87 -10.67
N GLY A 105 14.63 -10.07 -10.75
CA GLY A 105 15.35 -11.34 -10.85
C GLY A 105 15.61 -12.02 -9.50
N GLU A 106 15.91 -13.31 -9.58
CA GLU A 106 16.18 -14.17 -8.42
C GLU A 106 17.31 -13.62 -7.55
N GLY A 107 17.13 -13.65 -6.22
CA GLY A 107 18.12 -13.17 -5.26
C GLY A 107 18.24 -11.65 -5.15
N SER A 108 17.45 -10.88 -5.91
CA SER A 108 17.37 -9.43 -5.76
C SER A 108 16.79 -9.03 -4.40
N LYS A 109 17.13 -7.83 -3.92
CA LYS A 109 16.78 -7.39 -2.58
C LYS A 109 15.36 -6.80 -2.52
N PRO A 110 14.48 -7.23 -1.60
CA PRO A 110 13.08 -6.78 -1.53
C PRO A 110 12.87 -5.26 -1.47
N TYR A 111 13.84 -4.50 -0.93
CA TYR A 111 13.75 -3.04 -0.88
C TYR A 111 13.69 -2.40 -2.27
N LEU A 112 14.15 -3.07 -3.34
CA LEU A 112 14.11 -2.52 -4.70
C LEU A 112 12.67 -2.30 -5.15
N LEU A 113 11.81 -3.31 -4.96
CA LEU A 113 10.38 -3.16 -5.26
C LEU A 113 9.67 -2.20 -4.30
N GLU A 114 9.99 -2.23 -3.01
CA GLU A 114 9.41 -1.27 -2.06
C GLU A 114 9.74 0.18 -2.47
N MET A 115 11.00 0.46 -2.80
CA MET A 115 11.45 1.75 -3.32
C MET A 115 10.80 2.10 -4.65
N LEU A 116 10.61 1.14 -5.56
CA LEU A 116 9.88 1.37 -6.80
C LEU A 116 8.45 1.84 -6.50
N LEU A 117 7.69 1.10 -5.69
CA LEU A 117 6.31 1.43 -5.30
C LEU A 117 6.22 2.81 -4.66
N PHE A 118 7.18 3.13 -3.79
CA PHE A 118 7.32 4.44 -3.16
C PHE A 118 7.56 5.56 -4.18
N MET A 119 8.51 5.37 -5.11
CA MET A 119 8.93 6.38 -6.07
C MET A 119 7.85 6.70 -7.10
N VAL A 120 7.07 5.70 -7.51
CA VAL A 120 6.04 5.87 -8.54
C VAL A 120 4.73 6.45 -7.99
N ALA A 121 4.53 6.45 -6.67
CA ALA A 121 3.30 6.93 -6.03
C ALA A 121 2.89 8.36 -6.46
N PRO A 122 3.73 9.41 -6.32
CA PRO A 122 3.31 10.78 -6.66
C PRO A 122 3.22 11.04 -8.17
N ARG A 123 3.76 10.16 -9.03
CA ARG A 123 3.84 10.39 -10.47
C ARG A 123 2.91 9.45 -11.23
N TRP A 124 3.22 8.17 -11.20
CA TRP A 124 2.49 7.17 -11.98
C TRP A 124 1.14 6.85 -11.34
N THR A 125 1.08 6.63 -10.02
CA THR A 125 -0.19 6.26 -9.36
C THR A 125 -1.19 7.41 -9.41
N VAL A 126 -0.76 8.62 -9.04
CA VAL A 126 -1.59 9.84 -9.18
C VAL A 126 -2.00 10.06 -10.64
N GLY A 127 -1.07 10.02 -11.58
CA GLY A 127 -1.39 10.19 -13.00
C GLY A 127 -2.30 9.08 -13.56
N SER A 128 -2.24 7.87 -13.00
CA SER A 128 -3.17 6.79 -13.34
C SER A 128 -4.58 7.10 -12.83
N ILE A 129 -4.71 7.59 -11.60
CA ILE A 129 -5.99 7.99 -11.01
C ILE A 129 -6.62 9.11 -11.85
N GLU A 130 -5.86 10.15 -12.17
CA GLU A 130 -6.32 11.29 -12.99
C GLU A 130 -6.83 10.85 -14.36
N LYS A 131 -6.22 9.82 -14.95
CA LYS A 131 -6.63 9.30 -16.26
C LYS A 131 -7.83 8.36 -16.19
N SER A 132 -8.05 7.68 -15.06
CA SER A 132 -9.04 6.60 -14.96
C SER A 132 -10.27 6.95 -14.13
N VAL A 133 -10.20 7.96 -13.27
CA VAL A 133 -11.30 8.35 -12.38
C VAL A 133 -12.00 9.59 -12.93
N THR A 134 -13.32 9.49 -13.08
CA THR A 134 -14.18 10.61 -13.50
C THR A 134 -15.32 10.74 -12.51
N VAL A 135 -15.70 11.98 -12.20
CA VAL A 135 -16.82 12.30 -11.30
C VAL A 135 -17.94 12.92 -12.13
N ASN A 136 -19.10 12.26 -12.14
CA ASN A 136 -20.34 12.81 -12.67
C ASN A 136 -21.18 13.32 -11.48
N ILE A 137 -21.52 14.61 -11.48
CA ILE A 137 -22.37 15.22 -10.47
C ILE A 137 -23.77 15.35 -11.08
N GLU A 138 -24.70 14.56 -10.56
CA GLU A 138 -26.11 14.66 -10.93
C GLU A 138 -26.78 15.75 -10.09
N ASN A 139 -27.61 16.60 -10.71
CA ASN A 139 -28.45 17.52 -9.97
C ASN A 139 -29.53 16.70 -9.24
N VAL A 140 -29.35 16.52 -7.94
CA VAL A 140 -30.38 15.95 -7.08
C VAL A 140 -31.35 17.08 -6.75
N ALA A 141 -32.41 17.19 -7.56
CA ALA A 141 -33.54 18.07 -7.30
C ALA A 141 -34.48 17.49 -6.24
#